data_AF-F6I6S3-F1
#
_entry.id   AF-F6I6S3-F1
#
_cell.length_a   1.000
_cell.length_b   1.000
_cell.length_c   1.000
_cell.angle_alpha   90.00
_cell.angle_beta   90.00
_cell.angle_gamma   90.00
#
_symmetry.space_group_name_H-M   'P 1'
#
loop_
_entity.id
_entity.type
_entity.pdbx_description
1 polymer ?
#
loop_
_entity_poly.entity_id
_entity_poly.type
_entity_poly.pdbx_seq_one_letter_code
_entity_poly.pdbx_strand_id
1 'polypeptide(L)'
;MHLDVADSTTLPYGWNRYAQFGLAVINQIHDKFTIRKDAQHQLNARESDWGLTSFIPLGELYDLARGYFVNDTCIVEADVTVCRVIDY
;
A
#
# COMPACT_ATOMS: atom_id res chain seq x y z
N MET A 1 -2.13 -5.07 4.41
CA MET A 1 -1.55 -4.58 3.14
C MET A 1 -0.48 -3.57 3.53
N HIS A 2 0.76 -3.76 3.09
CA HIS A 2 1.92 -2.97 3.54
C HIS A 2 2.72 -2.49 2.33
N LEU A 3 3.37 -1.34 2.50
CA LEU A 3 4.35 -0.75 1.61
C LEU A 3 5.72 -0.92 2.27
N ASP A 4 6.71 -1.45 1.55
CA ASP A 4 8.08 -1.60 2.03
C ASP A 4 9.05 -0.86 1.12
N VAL A 5 10.13 -0.32 1.69
CA VAL A 5 11.21 0.29 0.93
C VAL A 5 12.10 -0.82 0.37
N ALA A 6 12.09 -0.98 -0.95
CA ALA A 6 12.97 -1.92 -1.63
C ALA A 6 14.44 -1.69 -1.27
N ASP A 7 15.17 -2.79 -1.08
CA ASP A 7 16.60 -2.79 -0.75
C ASP A 7 16.95 -2.00 0.52
N SER A 8 16.01 -1.89 1.47
CA SER A 8 16.15 -1.14 2.73
C SER A 8 17.41 -1.48 3.54
N THR A 9 17.91 -2.71 3.41
CA THR A 9 19.13 -3.21 4.06
C THR A 9 20.42 -2.74 3.40
N THR A 10 20.36 -2.31 2.14
CA THR A 10 21.51 -1.81 1.38
C THR A 10 21.61 -0.28 1.38
N LEU A 11 20.56 0.40 1.85
CA LEU A 11 20.53 1.86 1.94
C LEU A 11 21.56 2.37 2.97
N PRO A 12 22.05 3.62 2.80
CA PRO A 12 23.04 4.21 3.70
C PRO A 12 22.63 4.19 5.17
N TYR A 13 23.60 4.08 6.07
CA TYR A 13 23.32 4.13 7.50
C TYR A 13 22.63 5.45 7.86
N GLY A 14 21.48 5.36 8.54
CA GLY A 14 20.69 6.53 8.92
C GLY A 14 19.79 7.08 7.81
N TRP A 15 19.57 6.33 6.73
CA TRP A 15 18.62 6.70 5.68
C TRP A 15 17.22 6.97 6.27
N ASN A 16 16.55 7.93 5.66
CA ASN A 16 15.21 8.32 6.04
C ASN A 16 14.41 8.74 4.80
N ARG A 17 13.18 8.23 4.68
CA ARG A 17 12.25 8.52 3.60
C ARG A 17 10.91 8.92 4.18
N TYR A 18 10.47 10.14 3.90
CA TYR A 18 9.09 10.52 4.17
C TYR A 18 8.25 10.23 2.93
N ALA A 19 7.27 9.34 3.06
CA ALA A 19 6.38 8.95 1.98
C ALA A 19 4.92 9.19 2.37
N GLN A 20 4.17 9.79 1.45
CA GLN A 20 2.71 9.77 1.43
C GLN A 20 2.29 8.73 0.41
N PHE A 21 1.34 7.88 0.77
CA PHE A 21 0.91 6.83 -0.13
C PHE A 21 -0.57 6.50 0.02
N GLY A 22 -1.21 6.18 -1.09
CA GLY A 22 -2.56 5.65 -1.17
C GLY A 22 -2.51 4.19 -1.61
N LEU A 23 -3.13 3.31 -0.83
CA LEU A 23 -3.33 1.91 -1.20
C LEU A 23 -4.80 1.70 -1.56
N ALA A 24 -5.07 1.01 -2.65
CA ALA A 24 -6.43 0.71 -3.08
C ALA A 24 -6.64 -0.74 -3.51
N VAL A 25 -7.81 -1.30 -3.18
CA VAL A 25 -8.33 -2.53 -3.78
C VAL A 25 -9.39 -2.13 -4.80
N ILE A 26 -9.09 -2.38 -6.07
CA ILE A 26 -9.91 -1.93 -7.19
C ILE A 26 -11.16 -2.81 -7.30
N ASN A 27 -12.31 -2.16 -7.44
CA ASN A 27 -13.52 -2.85 -7.83
C ASN A 27 -13.55 -2.97 -9.37
N GLN A 28 -13.40 -4.19 -9.87
CA GLN A 28 -13.22 -4.45 -11.31
C GLN A 28 -14.51 -4.31 -12.12
N ILE A 29 -15.67 -4.20 -11.45
CA ILE A 29 -16.97 -4.03 -12.10
C ILE A 29 -17.41 -2.56 -12.03
N HIS A 30 -17.22 -1.93 -10.88
CA HIS A 30 -17.72 -0.59 -10.58
C HIS A 30 -16.65 0.21 -9.83
N ASP A 31 -15.83 0.95 -10.57
CA ASP A 31 -14.70 1.73 -10.03
C ASP A 31 -15.07 2.65 -8.84
N LYS A 32 -16.30 3.19 -8.81
CA LYS A 32 -16.80 4.02 -7.69
C LYS A 32 -16.82 3.31 -6.32
N PHE A 33 -16.75 1.98 -6.30
CA PHE A 33 -16.71 1.19 -5.07
C PHE A 33 -15.28 0.73 -4.73
N THR A 34 -14.27 1.16 -5.48
CA THR A 34 -12.86 0.95 -5.12
C THR A 34 -12.61 1.46 -3.70
N ILE A 35 -11.99 0.62 -2.88
CA ILE A 35 -11.64 0.98 -1.50
C ILE A 35 -10.23 1.52 -1.53
N ARG A 36 -10.08 2.82 -1.27
CA ARG A 36 -8.79 3.51 -1.14
C ARG A 36 -8.57 3.95 0.30
N LYS A 37 -7.33 3.81 0.78
CA LYS A 37 -6.89 4.31 2.08
C LYS A 37 -5.53 4.98 1.92
N ASP A 38 -5.46 6.23 2.36
CA ASP A 38 -4.24 7.02 2.32
C ASP A 38 -3.55 7.01 3.68
N ALA A 39 -2.22 7.00 3.65
CA ALA A 39 -1.36 7.04 4.82
C ALA A 39 -0.12 7.88 4.52
N GLN A 40 0.55 8.29 5.59
CA GLN A 40 1.84 8.95 5.50
C GLN A 40 2.73 8.37 6.60
N HIS A 41 3.97 8.06 6.26
CA HIS A 41 4.92 7.54 7.23
C HIS A 41 6.36 7.94 6.90
N GLN A 42 7.17 7.94 7.96
CA GLN A 42 8.59 8.14 7.86
C GLN A 42 9.30 6.79 7.95
N LEU A 43 9.67 6.26 6.79
CA LEU A 43 10.34 4.96 6.65
C LEU A 43 11.84 5.13 6.91
N ASN A 44 12.42 4.17 7.62
CA ASN A 44 13.84 4.15 7.99
C ASN A 44 14.31 2.71 8.23
N ALA A 45 15.58 2.51 8.55
CA ALA A 45 16.15 1.17 8.74
C ALA A 45 15.47 0.30 9.83
N ARG A 46 14.77 0.90 10.81
CA ARG A 46 14.03 0.15 11.86
C ARG A 46 12.57 -0.12 11.49
N GLU A 47 11.98 0.74 10.68
CA GLU A 47 10.61 0.67 10.20
C GLU A 47 10.67 0.90 8.69
N SER A 48 11.14 -0.11 7.95
CA SER A 48 11.29 -0.02 6.50
C SER A 48 9.96 -0.20 5.77
N ASP A 49 8.96 -0.73 6.47
CA ASP A 49 7.61 -0.92 5.99
C ASP A 49 6.59 -0.17 6.84
N TRP A 50 5.46 0.15 6.21
CA TRP A 50 4.28 0.67 6.88
C TRP A 50 3.02 0.24 6.14
N GLY A 51 1.92 0.13 6.86
CA GLY A 51 0.67 -0.25 6.22
C GLY A 51 -0.50 -0.42 7.17
N LEU A 52 -1.47 -1.18 6.69
CA LEU A 52 -2.75 -1.39 7.35
C LEU A 52 -2.89 -2.87 7.68
N THR A 53 -2.98 -3.16 8.98
CA THR A 53 -3.18 -4.51 9.52
C THR A 53 -4.53 -5.10 9.09
N SER A 54 -5.54 -4.25 8.88
CA SER A 54 -6.83 -4.62 8.30
C SER A 54 -7.23 -3.63 7.20
N PHE A 55 -7.29 -4.12 5.95
CA PHE A 55 -7.65 -3.29 4.80
C PHE A 55 -9.11 -3.53 4.39
N ILE A 56 -9.43 -4.76 3.99
CA ILE A 56 -10.75 -5.26 3.61
C ILE A 56 -10.96 -6.62 4.29
N PRO A 57 -12.15 -6.93 4.84
CA PRO A 57 -12.43 -8.26 5.36
C PRO A 57 -12.40 -9.29 4.23
N LEU A 58 -11.82 -10.47 4.47
CA LEU A 58 -11.71 -11.51 3.43
C LEU A 58 -13.07 -11.94 2.88
N GLY A 59 -14.10 -12.01 3.71
CA GLY A 59 -15.46 -12.32 3.26
C GLY A 59 -16.02 -11.30 2.27
N GLU A 60 -15.59 -10.04 2.37
CA GLU A 60 -15.99 -8.99 1.41
C GLU A 60 -15.13 -9.02 0.14
N LEU A 61 -13.85 -9.38 0.26
CA LEU A 61 -12.95 -9.49 -0.88
C LEU A 61 -13.37 -10.62 -1.84
N TYR A 62 -13.72 -11.79 -1.28
CA TYR A 62 -14.09 -12.99 -2.05
C TYR A 62 -15.56 -13.04 -2.49
N ASP A 63 -16.38 -12.08 -2.05
CA ASP A 63 -17.76 -12.00 -2.50
C ASP A 63 -17.81 -11.57 -3.98
N LEU A 64 -18.14 -12.53 -4.85
CA LEU A 64 -18.24 -12.32 -6.30
C LEU A 64 -19.25 -11.22 -6.66
N ALA A 65 -20.28 -10.99 -5.82
CA ALA A 65 -21.25 -9.93 -6.06
C ALA A 65 -20.66 -8.53 -5.83
N ARG A 66 -19.57 -8.42 -5.06
CA ARG A 66 -18.91 -7.15 -4.78
C ARG A 66 -17.93 -6.72 -5.87
N GLY A 67 -17.40 -7.64 -6.66
CA GLY A 67 -16.58 -7.31 -7.84
C GLY A 67 -15.12 -6.94 -7.57
N TYR A 68 -14.60 -7.16 -6.36
CA TYR A 68 -13.16 -6.98 -6.07
C TYR A 68 -12.31 -8.14 -6.57
N PHE A 69 -12.87 -9.35 -6.57
CA PHE A 69 -12.22 -10.58 -7.04
C PHE A 69 -12.96 -11.12 -8.25
N VAL A 70 -12.35 -11.05 -9.43
CA VAL A 70 -12.92 -11.45 -10.71
C VAL A 70 -11.91 -12.32 -11.44
N ASN A 71 -12.35 -13.48 -11.95
CA ASN A 71 -11.49 -14.44 -12.65
C ASN A 71 -10.21 -14.78 -11.89
N ASP A 72 -10.35 -15.15 -10.61
CA ASP A 72 -9.25 -15.47 -9.70
C ASP A 72 -8.19 -14.36 -9.54
N THR A 73 -8.55 -13.13 -9.88
CA THR A 73 -7.64 -11.98 -9.87
C THR A 73 -8.17 -10.88 -8.95
N CYS A 74 -7.31 -10.32 -8.11
CA CYS A 74 -7.53 -9.10 -7.34
C CYS A 74 -6.54 -8.04 -7.85
N ILE A 75 -7.01 -6.81 -8.06
CA ILE A 75 -6.16 -5.69 -8.48
C ILE A 75 -5.94 -4.78 -7.27
N VAL A 76 -4.66 -4.56 -6.97
CA VAL A 76 -4.22 -3.62 -5.94
C VAL A 76 -3.47 -2.49 -6.61
N GLU A 77 -3.83 -1.26 -6.30
CA GLU A 77 -3.14 -0.05 -6.75
C GLU A 77 -2.41 0.59 -5.57
N ALA A 78 -1.20 1.10 -5.84
CA ALA A 78 -0.42 1.87 -4.89
C ALA A 78 0.02 3.18 -5.56
N ASP A 79 -0.43 4.29 -5.00
CA ASP A 79 0.05 5.64 -5.33
C ASP A 79 1.07 6.01 -4.25
N VAL A 80 2.29 6.35 -4.65
CA VAL A 80 3.37 6.65 -3.70
C VAL A 80 4.05 7.95 -4.10
N THR A 81 4.02 8.91 -3.19
CA THR A 81 4.72 10.19 -3.30
C THR A 81 5.80 10.27 -2.22
N VAL A 82 7.07 10.31 -2.63
CA VAL A 82 8.19 10.50 -1.72
C VAL A 82 8.42 12.00 -1.53
N CYS A 83 8.00 12.55 -0.39
CA CYS A 83 8.10 13.99 -0.15
C CYS A 83 9.50 14.41 0.31
N ARG A 84 10.26 13.52 0.95
CA ARG A 84 11.64 13.82 1.38
C ARG A 84 12.52 12.58 1.40
N VAL A 85 13.71 12.75 0.83
CA VAL A 85 14.81 11.78 0.84
C VAL A 85 15.96 12.39 1.62
N ILE A 86 16.44 11.70 2.66
CA ILE A 86 17.68 12.04 3.36
C ILE A 86 18.58 10.82 3.33
N ASP A 87 19.73 10.99 2.68
CA ASP A 87 20.84 10.05 2.66
C ASP A 87 22.04 10.75 3.31
N TYR A 88 22.74 10.02 4.18
CA TYR A 88 23.96 10.48 4.86
C TYR A 88 25.21 9.88 4.20
#